data_AF-A0A537W1F1-F1
#
_entry.id   AF-A0A537W1F1-F1
#
_cell.length_a   1.000
_cell.length_b   1.000
_cell.length_c   1.000
_cell.angle_alpha   90.00
_cell.angle_beta   90.00
_cell.angle_gamma   90.00
#
_symmetry.space_group_name_H-M   'P 1'
#
loop_
_entity.id
_entity.type
_entity.pdbx_description
1 polymer ?
#
loop_
_entity_poly.entity_id
_entity_poly.type
_entity_poly.pdbx_seq_one_letter_code
_entity_poly.pdbx_strand_id
1 'polypeptide(L)'
;METERPSPRYSGIDLWSPAEILDSMIEGQFAAVAAVHAARPALERAALAIEERLRAGGRLVYAGAGTSGRLAVQDGAELMPTFSWPAERLLLLMAGGDDALLRAVEGAEDTADEAAALIY
;
A
#
# COMPACT_ATOMS: atom_id res chain seq x y z
N MET A 1 11.79 -15.18 0.28
CA MET A 1 10.74 -14.43 1.01
C MET A 1 9.42 -15.16 0.79
N GLU A 2 8.47 -15.16 1.73
CA GLU A 2 7.19 -15.89 1.56
C GLU A 2 6.42 -15.41 0.30
N THR A 3 6.52 -14.12 -0.05
CA THR A 3 5.91 -13.53 -1.26
C THR A 3 6.43 -14.11 -2.57
N GLU A 4 7.69 -14.58 -2.57
CA GLU A 4 8.35 -15.16 -3.75
C GLU A 4 8.25 -16.70 -3.81
N ARG A 5 7.63 -17.32 -2.80
CA ARG A 5 7.55 -18.79 -2.75
C ARG A 5 6.39 -19.26 -3.64
N PRO A 6 6.64 -20.11 -4.64
CA PRO A 6 5.56 -20.66 -5.45
C PRO A 6 4.63 -21.51 -4.58
N SER A 7 3.33 -21.30 -4.75
CA SER A 7 2.31 -22.08 -4.06
C SER A 7 2.04 -23.38 -4.84
N PRO A 8 2.24 -24.57 -4.25
CA PRO A 8 1.92 -25.83 -4.91
C PRO A 8 0.46 -25.93 -5.38
N ARG A 9 -0.45 -25.21 -4.70
CA ARG A 9 -1.88 -25.12 -5.05
C ARG A 9 -2.08 -24.63 -6.49
N TYR A 10 -1.23 -23.73 -6.98
CA TYR A 10 -1.40 -23.06 -8.27
C TYR A 10 -0.47 -23.63 -9.36
N SER A 11 0.14 -24.80 -9.14
CA SER A 11 1.16 -25.38 -10.02
C SER A 11 0.71 -25.72 -11.44
N GLY A 12 -0.60 -25.75 -11.71
CA GLY A 12 -1.18 -25.94 -13.05
C GLY A 12 -2.32 -24.96 -13.34
N ILE A 13 -2.25 -23.75 -12.79
CA ILE A 13 -3.31 -22.73 -12.92
C ILE A 13 -3.59 -22.35 -14.39
N ASP A 14 -2.62 -22.50 -15.27
CA ASP A 14 -2.72 -22.28 -16.72
C ASP A 14 -3.58 -23.33 -17.45
N LEU A 15 -3.84 -24.48 -16.81
CA LEU A 15 -4.69 -25.55 -17.33
C LEU A 15 -6.11 -25.52 -16.74
N TRP A 16 -6.38 -24.64 -15.78
CA TRP A 16 -7.67 -24.54 -15.12
C TRP A 16 -8.72 -23.90 -16.03
N SER A 17 -9.98 -24.23 -15.80
CA SER A 17 -11.08 -23.51 -16.41
C SER A 17 -11.13 -22.05 -15.92
N PRO A 18 -11.70 -21.12 -16.71
CA PRO A 18 -11.87 -19.74 -16.26
C PRO A 18 -12.65 -19.61 -14.95
N ALA A 19 -13.62 -20.51 -14.70
CA ALA A 19 -14.39 -20.51 -13.45
C ALA A 19 -13.51 -20.84 -12.24
N GLU A 20 -12.67 -21.87 -12.33
CA GLU A 20 -11.74 -22.26 -11.25
C GLU A 20 -10.70 -21.14 -10.98
N ILE A 21 -10.22 -20.47 -12.03
CA ILE A 21 -9.32 -19.31 -11.87
C ILE A 21 -10.03 -18.20 -11.09
N LEU A 22 -11.25 -17.82 -11.51
CA LEU A 22 -12.03 -16.77 -10.85
C LEU A 22 -12.33 -17.11 -9.39
N ASP A 23 -12.77 -18.34 -9.12
CA ASP A 23 -13.04 -18.80 -7.76
C ASP A 23 -11.77 -18.69 -6.90
N SER A 24 -10.61 -19.08 -7.44
CA SER A 24 -9.34 -18.99 -6.70
C SER A 24 -8.90 -17.56 -6.40
N MET A 25 -9.20 -16.61 -7.29
CA MET A 25 -8.93 -15.18 -7.05
C MET A 25 -9.84 -14.64 -5.95
N ILE A 26 -11.12 -15.03 -5.94
CA ILE A 26 -12.10 -14.64 -4.92
C ILE A 26 -11.71 -15.22 -3.55
N GLU A 27 -11.31 -16.50 -3.50
CA GLU A 27 -10.77 -17.12 -2.29
C GLU A 27 -9.56 -16.37 -1.74
N GLY A 28 -8.67 -15.90 -2.63
CA GLY A 28 -7.55 -15.04 -2.26
C GLY A 28 -8.00 -13.74 -1.55
N GLN A 29 -9.10 -13.13 -2.00
CA GLN A 29 -9.69 -11.96 -1.32
C GLN A 29 -10.20 -12.30 0.07
N PHE A 30 -10.87 -13.45 0.25
CA PHE A 30 -11.31 -13.89 1.58
C PHE A 30 -10.12 -14.15 2.52
N ALA A 31 -9.04 -14.75 2.01
CA ALA A 31 -7.82 -14.94 2.78
C ALA A 31 -7.17 -13.60 3.18
N ALA A 32 -7.18 -12.60 2.28
CA ALA A 32 -6.70 -11.25 2.58
C ALA A 32 -7.52 -10.60 3.71
N VAL A 33 -8.85 -10.69 3.66
CA VAL A 33 -9.73 -10.19 4.73
C VAL A 33 -9.43 -10.87 6.07
N ALA A 34 -9.24 -12.20 6.07
CA ALA A 34 -8.87 -12.94 7.27
C ALA A 34 -7.51 -12.51 7.84
N ALA A 35 -6.52 -12.26 6.97
CA ALA A 35 -5.20 -11.77 7.36
C ALA A 35 -5.27 -10.37 7.99
N VAL A 36 -6.05 -9.45 7.40
CA VAL A 36 -6.28 -8.11 7.96
C VAL A 36 -6.96 -8.20 9.32
N HIS A 37 -7.96 -9.07 9.46
CA HIS A 37 -8.61 -9.31 10.76
C HIS A 37 -7.63 -9.82 11.81
N ALA A 38 -6.74 -10.76 11.46
CA ALA A 38 -5.69 -11.22 12.35
C ALA A 38 -4.69 -10.12 12.73
N ALA A 39 -4.42 -9.17 11.83
CA ALA A 39 -3.55 -8.02 12.06
C ALA A 39 -4.21 -6.90 12.90
N ARG A 40 -5.50 -7.00 13.23
CA ARG A 40 -6.27 -5.99 13.95
C ARG A 40 -5.56 -5.40 15.18
N PRO A 41 -4.93 -6.18 16.09
CA PRO A 41 -4.27 -5.60 17.26
C PRO A 41 -3.09 -4.70 16.89
N ALA A 42 -2.37 -4.99 15.81
CA ALA A 42 -1.27 -4.15 15.33
C ALA A 42 -1.80 -2.87 14.65
N LEU A 43 -2.86 -3.00 13.85
CA LEU A 43 -3.54 -1.87 13.21
C LEU A 43 -4.12 -0.90 14.25
N GLU A 44 -4.72 -1.41 15.33
CA GLU A 44 -5.24 -0.60 16.43
C GLU A 44 -4.13 0.21 17.11
N ARG A 45 -3.00 -0.41 17.43
CA ARG A 45 -1.84 0.30 18.00
C ARG A 45 -1.30 1.36 17.06
N ALA A 46 -1.23 1.07 15.77
CA ALA A 46 -0.79 2.04 14.76
C ALA A 46 -1.75 3.23 14.68
N ALA A 47 -3.07 2.97 14.61
CA ALA A 47 -4.09 4.01 14.54
C ALA A 47 -4.06 4.95 15.74
N LEU A 48 -3.96 4.42 16.97
CA LEU A 48 -3.86 5.23 18.19
C LEU A 48 -2.57 6.08 18.23
N ALA A 49 -1.45 5.50 17.83
CA ALA A 49 -0.17 6.22 17.76
C ALA A 49 -0.19 7.32 16.69
N ILE A 50 -0.85 7.08 15.56
CA ILE A 50 -1.05 8.08 14.50
C ILE A 50 -1.97 9.20 15.00
N GLU A 51 -3.10 8.86 15.61
CA GLU A 51 -4.06 9.83 16.16
C GLU A 51 -3.38 10.83 17.11
N GLU A 52 -2.61 10.32 18.08
CA GLU A 52 -1.88 11.13 19.06
C GLU A 52 -0.97 12.18 18.37
N ARG A 53 -0.20 11.75 17.36
CA ARG A 53 0.71 12.63 16.60
C ARG A 53 -0.04 13.63 15.74
N LEU A 54 -1.15 13.23 15.14
CA LEU A 54 -2.00 14.11 14.35
C LEU A 54 -2.68 15.17 15.24
N ARG A 55 -3.09 14.83 16.47
CA ARG A 55 -3.61 15.82 17.43
C ARG A 55 -2.57 16.84 17.84
N ALA A 56 -1.30 16.45 17.93
CA ALA A 56 -0.19 17.34 18.20
C ALA A 56 0.23 18.23 17.00
N GLY A 57 -0.52 18.22 15.89
CA GLY A 57 -0.23 19.01 14.69
C GLY A 57 0.72 18.34 13.70
N GLY A 58 1.00 17.04 13.87
CA GLY A 58 1.87 16.26 12.98
C GLY A 58 1.33 16.12 11.55
N ARG A 59 2.17 15.57 10.67
CA ARG A 59 1.86 15.28 9.26
C ARG A 59 1.62 13.79 9.07
N LEU A 60 0.80 13.43 8.10
CA LEU A 60 0.69 12.07 7.59
C LEU A 60 1.62 11.93 6.38
N VAL A 61 2.53 10.95 6.44
CA VAL A 61 3.51 10.70 5.38
C VAL A 61 3.35 9.27 4.90
N TYR A 62 3.05 9.09 3.62
CA TYR A 62 3.09 7.79 2.98
C TYR A 62 4.33 7.69 2.09
N ALA A 63 4.97 6.52 2.10
CA ALA A 63 6.11 6.24 1.26
C ALA A 63 5.99 4.82 0.68
N GLY A 64 6.25 4.68 -0.62
CA GLY A 64 6.22 3.38 -1.27
C GLY A 64 6.64 3.43 -2.74
N ALA A 65 6.88 2.24 -3.29
CA ALA A 65 7.13 2.01 -4.70
C ALA A 65 6.01 1.17 -5.32
N GLY A 66 5.93 1.17 -6.65
CA GLY A 66 5.01 0.34 -7.41
C GLY A 66 3.57 0.38 -6.89
N THR A 67 2.96 -0.79 -6.71
CA THR A 67 1.56 -0.91 -6.25
C THR A 67 1.33 -0.31 -4.86
N SER A 68 2.25 -0.49 -3.92
CA SER A 68 2.11 0.06 -2.56
C SER A 68 2.10 1.59 -2.56
N GLY A 69 2.99 2.20 -3.35
CA GLY A 69 3.03 3.67 -3.50
C GLY A 69 1.75 4.21 -4.17
N ARG A 70 1.22 3.52 -5.18
CA ARG A 70 -0.05 3.92 -5.82
C ARG A 70 -1.25 3.81 -4.86
N LEU A 71 -1.31 2.77 -4.03
CA LEU A 71 -2.35 2.66 -2.98
C LEU A 71 -2.26 3.79 -1.96
N ALA A 72 -1.04 4.15 -1.55
CA ALA A 72 -0.81 5.31 -0.67
C ALA A 72 -1.28 6.63 -1.30
N VAL A 73 -1.00 6.84 -2.59
CA VAL A 73 -1.46 8.03 -3.32
C VAL A 73 -2.98 8.07 -3.42
N GLN A 74 -3.61 6.92 -3.70
CA GLN A 74 -5.07 6.81 -3.74
C GLN A 74 -5.71 7.17 -2.39
N ASP A 75 -5.20 6.63 -1.28
CA ASP A 75 -5.69 6.98 0.06
C ASP A 75 -5.49 8.48 0.37
N GLY A 76 -4.29 9.01 0.12
CA GLY A 76 -3.97 10.41 0.36
C GLY A 76 -4.84 11.39 -0.44
N ALA A 77 -5.14 11.07 -1.70
CA ALA A 77 -5.97 11.90 -2.57
C ALA A 77 -7.40 12.09 -2.01
N GLU A 78 -7.93 11.10 -1.29
CA GLU A 78 -9.28 11.12 -0.73
C GLU A 78 -9.37 11.88 0.61
N LEU A 79 -8.24 12.17 1.27
CA LEU A 79 -8.25 12.83 2.59
C LEU A 79 -8.80 14.26 2.53
N MET A 80 -8.41 15.04 1.53
CA MET A 80 -8.85 16.43 1.38
C MET A 80 -10.37 16.53 1.13
N PRO A 81 -10.95 15.86 0.11
CA PRO A 81 -12.40 15.95 -0.12
C PRO A 81 -13.24 15.28 0.98
N THR A 82 -12.74 14.23 1.64
CA THR A 82 -13.52 13.48 2.64
C THR A 82 -13.49 14.14 4.02
N PHE A 83 -12.32 14.64 4.44
CA PHE A 83 -12.11 15.11 5.80
C PHE A 83 -11.69 16.59 5.89
N SER A 84 -11.68 17.32 4.76
CA SER A 84 -11.09 18.67 4.69
C SER A 84 -9.65 18.68 5.21
N TRP A 85 -8.90 17.60 4.92
CA TRP A 85 -7.54 17.44 5.41
C TRP A 85 -6.62 18.54 4.87
N PRO A 86 -5.80 19.20 5.71
CA PRO A 86 -4.90 20.26 5.25
C PRO A 86 -3.78 19.70 4.36
N ALA A 87 -3.59 20.29 3.19
CA ALA A 87 -2.61 19.81 2.21
C ALA A 87 -1.18 19.82 2.76
N GLU A 88 -0.83 20.82 3.56
CA GLU A 88 0.48 20.93 4.22
C GLU A 88 0.75 19.84 5.27
N ARG A 89 -0.28 19.07 5.65
CA ARG A 89 -0.20 17.96 6.60
C ARG A 89 -0.21 16.59 5.92
N LEU A 90 -0.10 16.53 4.60
CA LEU A 90 0.00 15.30 3.83
C LEU A 90 1.27 15.32 2.96
N LEU A 91 2.03 14.22 3.00
CA LEU A 91 3.17 14.00 2.11
C LEU A 91 3.08 12.61 1.49
N LEU A 92 3.17 12.53 0.16
CA LEU A 92 3.12 11.30 -0.62
C LEU A 92 4.45 11.10 -1.32
N LEU A 93 5.21 10.10 -0.88
CA LEU A 93 6.53 9.78 -1.40
C LEU A 93 6.42 8.54 -2.31
N MET A 94 6.32 8.80 -3.62
CA MET A 94 6.31 7.76 -4.65
C MET A 94 7.73 7.57 -5.19
N ALA A 95 8.28 6.37 -5.04
CA ALA A 95 9.54 6.02 -5.68
C ALA A 95 9.42 6.13 -7.21
N GLY A 96 10.35 6.83 -7.85
CA GLY A 96 10.28 7.16 -9.29
C GLY A 96 9.36 8.35 -9.62
N GLY A 97 8.85 9.06 -8.61
CA GLY A 97 8.06 10.29 -8.77
C GLY A 97 6.71 10.10 -9.46
N ASP A 98 6.18 11.19 -10.01
CA ASP A 98 4.84 11.22 -10.63
C ASP A 98 4.71 10.28 -11.83
N ASP A 99 5.79 10.07 -12.59
CA ASP A 99 5.81 9.14 -13.73
C ASP A 99 5.49 7.70 -13.30
N ALA A 100 5.86 7.33 -12.07
CA ALA A 100 5.62 6.00 -11.52
C ALA A 100 4.14 5.74 -11.18
N LEU A 101 3.29 6.77 -11.18
CA LEU A 101 1.84 6.62 -11.01
C LEU A 101 1.21 5.86 -12.18
N LEU A 102 1.64 6.17 -13.41
CA LEU A 102 1.08 5.60 -14.63
C LEU A 102 1.96 4.55 -15.29
N ARG A 103 3.24 4.47 -14.93
CA ARG A 103 4.21 3.55 -15.51
C ARG A 103 5.03 2.85 -14.43
N ALA A 104 5.53 1.66 -14.73
CA ALA A 104 6.54 1.03 -13.89
C ALA A 104 7.89 1.72 -14.13
N VAL A 105 8.59 2.05 -13.06
CA VAL A 105 9.96 2.58 -13.10
C VAL A 105 10.84 1.55 -12.41
N GLU A 106 11.62 0.81 -13.20
CA GLU A 106 12.48 -0.26 -12.71
C GLU A 106 13.63 0.31 -11.86
N GLY A 107 13.94 -0.34 -10.74
CA GLY A 107 15.02 0.07 -9.82
C GLY A 107 14.71 1.28 -8.93
N ALA A 108 13.54 1.93 -9.08
CA ALA A 108 13.17 3.08 -8.24
C ALA A 108 13.05 2.72 -6.74
N GLU A 109 12.75 1.46 -6.42
CA GLU A 109 12.65 0.99 -5.03
C GLU A 109 14.01 0.82 -4.33
N ASP A 110 15.12 0.85 -5.08
CA ASP A 110 16.47 0.62 -4.57
C ASP A 110 17.21 1.91 -4.17
N THR A 111 16.60 3.09 -4.37
CA THR A 111 17.23 4.41 -4.16
C THR A 111 16.68 5.13 -2.94
N ALA A 112 17.35 4.98 -1.79
CA ALA A 112 16.92 5.59 -0.52
C ALA A 112 17.16 7.11 -0.43
N ASP A 113 18.15 7.64 -1.15
CA ASP A 113 18.57 9.04 -1.04
C ASP A 113 17.49 10.03 -1.52
N GLU A 114 16.66 9.61 -2.48
CA GLU A 114 15.59 10.44 -3.03
C GLU A 114 14.48 10.73 -2.00
N ALA A 115 14.16 9.78 -1.14
CA ALA A 115 13.13 9.94 -0.12
C ALA A 115 13.58 10.88 1.02
N ALA A 116 14.85 10.83 1.41
CA ALA A 116 15.38 11.64 2.51
C ALA A 116 15.33 13.14 2.20
N ALA A 117 15.54 13.52 0.94
CA ALA A 117 15.50 14.92 0.50
C ALA A 117 14.09 15.56 0.54
N LEU A 118 13.02 14.76 0.62
CA LEU A 118 11.63 15.22 0.56
C LEU A 118 10.98 15.40 1.95
N ILE A 119 11.63 14.94 3.02
CA ILE A 119 11.08 14.93 4.39
C ILE A 119 11.46 16.21 5.17
N TYR A 120 12.56 16.86 4.79
CA TYR A 120 13.12 18.08 5.38
C TYR A 120 12.75 19.33 4.58
#